data_AF-A0A496Q6D0-F1
#
_entry.id   AF-A0A496Q6D0-F1
#
_cell.length_a   1.000
_cell.length_b   1.000
_cell.length_c   1.000
_cell.angle_alpha   90.00
_cell.angle_beta   90.00
_cell.angle_gamma   90.00
#
_symmetry.space_group_name_H-M   'P 1'
#
loop_
_entity.id
_entity.type
_entity.pdbx_description
1 polymer ?
#
loop_
_entity_poly.entity_id
_entity_poly.type
_entity_poly.pdbx_seq_one_letter_code
_entity_poly.pdbx_strand_id
1 'polypeptide(L)'
;MKKGGGEQMKRIPRFESEEEEARFWDTHDVTDFLDDLEFEDIKFVRREPLTTVSFRIERRKVEKLKRLAKRLKVPYTVLIREIIDKALSKDRARI
;
A
#
# COMPACT_ATOMS: atom_id res chain seq x y z
N MET A 1 18.59 30.91 -37.67
CA MET A 1 17.41 31.79 -37.51
C MET A 1 16.15 30.96 -37.72
N LYS A 2 15.32 30.82 -36.65
CA LYS A 2 13.83 30.73 -36.55
C LYS A 2 13.06 29.78 -37.51
N LYS A 3 12.05 28.99 -37.11
CA LYS A 3 10.97 29.06 -36.09
C LYS A 3 10.60 27.60 -35.69
N GLY A 4 10.23 27.22 -34.47
CA GLY A 4 9.14 27.73 -33.63
C GLY A 4 7.87 26.88 -33.87
N GLY A 5 7.63 25.86 -33.05
CA GLY A 5 6.38 25.09 -33.00
C GLY A 5 6.12 24.71 -31.55
N GLY A 6 5.29 25.48 -30.86
CA GLY A 6 4.92 25.21 -29.47
C GLY A 6 3.92 24.07 -29.43
N GLU A 7 4.27 22.97 -28.76
CA GLU A 7 3.30 22.00 -28.28
C GLU A 7 2.42 22.71 -27.26
N GLN A 8 1.14 22.89 -27.62
CA GLN A 8 0.16 23.43 -26.71
C GLN A 8 -0.08 22.38 -25.61
N MET A 9 0.35 22.70 -24.39
CA MET A 9 -0.06 22.00 -23.17
C MET A 9 -1.60 21.95 -23.13
N LYS A 10 -2.20 20.78 -23.39
CA LYS A 10 -3.65 20.60 -23.33
C LYS A 10 -4.04 20.45 -21.85
N ARG A 11 -4.90 21.34 -21.37
CA ARG A 11 -5.48 21.25 -20.02
C ARG A 11 -6.77 20.45 -20.07
N ILE A 12 -7.04 19.67 -19.03
CA ILE A 12 -8.28 18.92 -18.85
C ILE A 12 -9.41 19.94 -18.65
N PRO A 13 -10.44 19.94 -19.50
CA PRO A 13 -11.56 20.86 -19.36
C PRO A 13 -12.40 20.52 -18.12
N ARG A 14 -13.13 21.51 -17.59
CA ARG A 14 -14.11 21.25 -16.53
C ARG A 14 -15.38 20.69 -17.17
N PHE A 15 -15.69 19.44 -16.88
CA PHE A 15 -16.92 18.80 -17.34
C PHE A 15 -18.09 19.15 -16.41
N GLU A 16 -19.26 19.39 -16.98
CA GLU A 16 -20.49 19.65 -16.21
C GLU A 16 -21.26 18.34 -15.90
N SER A 17 -20.95 17.25 -16.62
CA SER A 17 -21.58 15.93 -16.47
C SER A 17 -20.60 14.78 -16.78
N GLU A 18 -20.77 13.65 -16.10
CA GLU A 18 -20.00 12.41 -16.32
C GLU A 18 -20.13 11.88 -17.76
N GLU A 19 -21.29 12.10 -18.40
CA GLU A 19 -21.51 11.69 -19.80
C GLU A 19 -20.66 12.49 -20.80
N GLU A 20 -20.35 13.75 -20.48
CA GLU A 20 -19.50 14.61 -21.30
C GLU A 20 -18.02 14.22 -21.15
N GLU A 21 -17.61 13.92 -19.92
CA GLU A 21 -16.27 13.40 -19.61
C GLU A 21 -16.01 12.08 -20.36
N ALA A 22 -16.96 11.13 -20.33
CA ALA A 22 -16.81 9.86 -21.03
C ALA A 22 -16.63 10.05 -22.55
N ARG A 23 -17.45 10.92 -23.18
CA ARG A 23 -17.34 11.22 -24.61
C ARG A 23 -16.02 11.93 -24.96
N PHE A 24 -15.51 12.75 -24.04
CA PHE A 24 -14.21 13.40 -24.22
C PHE A 24 -13.08 12.36 -24.21
N TRP A 25 -13.06 11.44 -23.25
CA TRP A 25 -12.04 10.38 -23.16
C TRP A 25 -12.17 9.30 -24.26
N ASP A 26 -13.36 9.08 -24.81
CA ASP A 26 -13.54 8.21 -25.98
C ASP A 26 -12.86 8.76 -27.24
N THR A 27 -12.62 10.07 -27.28
CA THR A 27 -12.07 10.78 -28.45
C THR A 27 -10.66 11.32 -28.25
N HIS A 28 -10.16 11.33 -27.01
CA HIS A 28 -8.88 11.93 -26.65
C HIS A 28 -7.96 10.92 -25.93
N ASP A 29 -6.69 10.87 -26.33
CA ASP A 29 -5.69 10.04 -25.65
C ASP A 29 -5.30 10.68 -24.32
N VAL A 30 -5.32 9.88 -23.24
CA VAL A 30 -4.92 10.29 -21.89
C VAL A 30 -3.45 10.72 -21.86
N THR A 31 -2.60 10.21 -22.75
CA THR A 31 -1.18 10.60 -22.82
C THR A 31 -0.96 12.07 -23.14
N ASP A 32 -1.93 12.72 -23.81
CA ASP A 32 -1.86 14.13 -24.17
C ASP A 32 -2.11 15.09 -22.99
N PHE A 33 -2.57 14.56 -21.85
CA PHE A 33 -2.95 15.34 -20.67
C PHE A 33 -2.11 14.99 -19.43
N LEU A 34 -1.03 14.20 -19.59
CA LEU A 34 -0.17 13.75 -18.48
C LEU A 34 0.40 14.92 -17.66
N ASP A 35 0.70 16.05 -18.29
CA ASP A 35 1.25 17.23 -17.62
C ASP A 35 0.22 17.98 -16.75
N ASP A 36 -1.08 17.74 -16.96
CA ASP A 36 -2.19 18.35 -16.20
C ASP A 36 -2.82 17.37 -15.20
N LEU A 37 -2.34 16.11 -15.16
CA LEU A 37 -2.73 15.12 -14.16
C LEU A 37 -1.94 15.33 -12.88
N GLU A 38 -2.65 15.51 -11.76
CA GLU A 38 -2.04 15.44 -10.43
C GLU A 38 -1.72 13.98 -10.10
N PHE A 39 -0.47 13.57 -10.31
CA PHE A 39 0.03 12.31 -9.77
C PHE A 39 0.15 12.43 -8.25
N GLU A 40 -0.76 11.80 -7.53
CA GLU A 40 -0.57 11.60 -6.10
C GLU A 40 0.64 10.66 -5.92
N ASP A 41 1.64 11.11 -5.15
CA ASP A 41 2.90 10.41 -4.94
C ASP A 41 2.65 9.13 -4.13
N ILE A 42 2.26 8.04 -4.82
CA ILE A 42 1.92 6.77 -4.19
C ILE A 42 3.21 6.15 -3.64
N LYS A 43 3.53 6.45 -2.38
CA LYS A 43 4.58 5.74 -1.66
C LYS A 43 4.14 4.30 -1.41
N PHE A 44 4.57 3.39 -2.28
CA PHE A 44 4.52 1.96 -2.00
C PHE A 44 5.40 1.67 -0.78
N VAL A 45 4.80 1.63 0.42
CA VAL A 45 5.47 1.10 1.60
C VAL A 45 5.68 -0.40 1.37
N ARG A 46 6.87 -0.76 0.86
CA ARG A 46 7.28 -2.16 0.79
C ARG A 46 7.25 -2.72 2.21
N ARG A 47 6.42 -3.72 2.45
CA ARG A 47 6.44 -4.49 3.69
C ARG A 47 7.87 -5.02 3.89
N GLU A 48 8.41 -4.86 5.10
CA GLU A 48 9.70 -5.43 5.43
C GLU A 48 9.68 -6.96 5.17
N PRO A 49 10.75 -7.51 4.57
CA PRO A 49 10.82 -8.93 4.28
C PRO A 49 10.80 -9.74 5.59
N LEU A 50 10.06 -10.85 5.59
CA LEU A 50 9.95 -11.72 6.75
C LEU A 50 11.17 -12.65 6.82
N THR A 51 11.85 -12.65 7.97
CA THR A 51 12.95 -13.59 8.25
C THR A 51 12.47 -14.77 9.07
N THR A 52 12.89 -15.98 8.71
CA THR A 52 12.57 -17.19 9.48
C THR A 52 13.52 -17.31 10.68
N VAL A 53 12.98 -17.29 11.89
CA VAL A 53 13.74 -17.48 13.14
C VAL A 53 13.41 -18.84 13.72
N SER A 54 14.44 -19.67 13.93
CA SER A 54 14.30 -20.98 14.58
C SER A 54 14.72 -20.89 16.05
N PHE A 55 13.81 -21.20 16.97
CA PHE A 55 14.10 -21.24 18.41
C PHE A 55 13.41 -22.43 19.08
N ARG A 56 13.96 -22.90 20.20
CA ARG A 56 13.44 -24.04 20.94
C ARG A 56 12.46 -23.56 22.02
N ILE A 57 11.31 -24.22 22.11
CA ILE A 57 10.30 -24.01 23.16
C ILE A 57 9.67 -25.34 23.57
N GLU A 58 9.17 -25.43 24.80
CA GLU A 58 8.51 -26.65 25.26
C GLU A 58 7.25 -26.98 24.44
N ARG A 59 7.10 -28.25 24.07
CA ARG A 59 5.96 -28.75 23.28
C ARG A 59 4.59 -28.34 23.84
N ARG A 60 4.45 -28.32 25.18
CA ARG A 60 3.22 -27.88 25.86
C ARG A 60 2.86 -26.42 25.58
N LYS A 61 3.85 -25.54 25.44
CA LYS A 61 3.64 -24.12 25.12
C LYS A 61 3.21 -23.93 23.67
N VAL A 62 3.83 -24.66 22.73
CA VAL A 62 3.42 -24.69 21.31
C VAL A 62 1.95 -25.08 21.19
N GLU A 63 1.54 -26.12 21.90
CA GLU A 63 0.17 -26.62 21.85
C GLU A 63 -0.84 -25.60 22.39
N LYS A 64 -0.51 -24.91 23.50
CA LYS A 64 -1.33 -23.82 24.03
C LYS A 64 -1.45 -22.65 23.05
N LEU A 65 -0.34 -22.26 22.40
CA LEU A 65 -0.32 -21.22 21.36
C LEU A 65 -1.24 -21.57 20.18
N LYS A 66 -1.18 -22.81 19.69
CA LYS A 66 -2.05 -23.28 18.59
C LYS A 66 -3.53 -23.22 18.97
N ARG A 67 -3.89 -23.65 20.18
CA ARG A 67 -5.29 -23.56 20.67
C ARG A 67 -5.76 -22.12 20.79
N LEU A 68 -4.91 -21.24 21.32
CA LEU A 68 -5.22 -19.81 21.45
C LEU A 68 -5.44 -19.17 20.08
N ALA A 69 -4.56 -19.45 19.12
CA ALA A 69 -4.66 -18.96 17.76
C ALA A 69 -5.94 -19.45 17.07
N LYS A 70 -6.29 -20.73 17.24
CA LYS A 70 -7.55 -21.30 16.73
C LYS A 70 -8.78 -20.58 17.28
N ARG A 71 -8.80 -20.27 18.58
CA ARG A 71 -9.90 -19.52 19.22
C ARG A 71 -10.01 -18.09 18.66
N LEU A 72 -8.88 -17.47 18.37
CA LEU A 72 -8.81 -16.12 17.78
C LEU A 72 -9.01 -16.12 16.24
N LYS A 73 -9.19 -17.29 15.61
CA LYS A 73 -9.29 -17.46 14.16
C LYS A 73 -8.11 -16.86 13.38
N VAL A 74 -6.91 -16.92 13.95
CA VAL A 74 -5.67 -16.47 13.30
C VAL A 74 -4.65 -17.61 13.21
N PRO A 75 -3.73 -17.58 12.23
CA PRO A 75 -2.59 -18.49 12.23
C PRO A 75 -1.72 -18.30 13.47
N TYR A 76 -1.17 -19.39 14.03
CA TYR A 76 -0.36 -19.29 15.25
C TYR A 76 0.92 -18.46 15.04
N THR A 77 1.46 -18.41 13.81
CA THR A 77 2.61 -17.57 13.45
C THR A 77 2.27 -16.08 13.47
N VAL A 78 1.05 -15.70 13.10
CA VAL A 78 0.54 -14.33 13.22
C VAL A 78 0.42 -13.94 14.68
N LEU A 79 -0.17 -14.82 15.50
CA LEU A 79 -0.27 -14.59 16.96
C LEU A 79 1.11 -14.42 17.61
N ILE A 80 2.11 -15.22 17.24
CA ILE A 80 3.47 -15.10 17.77
C ILE A 80 4.06 -13.73 17.41
N ARG A 81 3.89 -13.28 16.16
CA ARG A 81 4.37 -11.98 15.68
C ARG A 81 3.76 -10.84 16.49
N GLU A 82 2.44 -10.84 16.66
CA GLU A 82 1.72 -9.84 17.47
C GLU A 82 2.23 -9.78 18.93
N ILE A 83 2.57 -10.93 19.51
CA ILE A 83 3.13 -10.98 20.87
C ILE A 83 4.53 -10.35 20.90
N ILE A 84 5.36 -10.63 19.90
CA ILE A 84 6.71 -10.05 19.76
C ILE A 84 6.60 -8.53 19.57
N ASP A 85 5.74 -8.07 18.68
CA ASP A 85 5.54 -6.64 18.40
C ASP A 85 5.08 -5.88 19.65
N LYS A 86 4.18 -6.48 20.43
CA LYS A 86 3.73 -5.92 21.73
C LYS A 86 4.86 -5.88 22.75
N ALA A 87 5.73 -6.88 22.79
CA ALA A 87 6.88 -6.90 23.69
C ALA A 87 7.89 -5.80 23.32
N LEU A 88 8.22 -5.66 22.03
CA LEU A 88 9.15 -4.64 21.52
C LEU A 88 8.59 -3.22 21.65
N SER A 89 7.28 -3.02 21.46
CA SER A 89 6.64 -1.72 21.63
C SER A 89 6.67 -1.25 23.09
N LYS A 90 6.51 -2.17 24.05
CA LYS A 90 6.64 -1.85 25.48
C LYS A 90 8.06 -1.48 25.88
N ASP A 91 9.05 -2.10 25.25
CA ASP A 91 10.46 -1.79 25.48
C ASP A 91 10.80 -0.35 25.06
N ARG A 92 10.34 0.07 23.86
CA ARG A 92 10.45 1.47 23.40
C ARG A 92 9.82 2.50 24.32
N ALA A 93 8.80 2.13 25.10
CA ALA A 93 8.13 3.03 26.04
C ALA A 93 8.85 3.16 27.39
N ARG A 94 9.92 2.38 27.63
CA ARG A 94 10.66 2.35 28.90
C ARG A 94 12.10 2.89 28.79
N ILE A 95 12.51 3.29 27.59
CA ILE A 95 13.78 3.95 27.26
C ILE A 95 13.48 5.42 27.03
#